data_AF-A0A078N204-F1
#
_entry.id   AF-A0A078N204-F1
#
_cell.length_a   1.000
_cell.length_b   1.000
_cell.length_c   1.000
_cell.angle_alpha   90.00
_cell.angle_beta   90.00
_cell.angle_gamma   90.00
#
_symmetry.space_group_name_H-M   'P 1'
#
loop_
_entity.id
_entity.type
_entity.pdbx_description
1 polymer ?
#
loop_
_entity_poly.entity_id
_entity_poly.type
_entity_poly.pdbx_seq_one_letter_code
_entity_poly.pdbx_strand_id
1 'polypeptide(L)'
;EVFRDLGIEPQVLAEATPHELMGDTVFCTSIAGEEIGRILTWGTHPAREADYRLASPCLPVDIPQTYLEPILIKNATVRGTQTRFSTEYVAHRQDPDGVDVDVRDRLTGHTFTIRAKYLIGADGARSKIAREIGLPMEGQMDIAGSMNITFKADIAAHVDHRPSVLYWVIQP
;
A
#
# COMPACT_ATOMS: atom_id res chain seq x y z
N GLU A 1 14.57 -1.33 0.31
CA GLU A 1 15.44 -1.58 1.49
C GLU A 1 14.84 -2.57 2.48
N VAL A 2 13.72 -2.27 3.17
CA VAL A 2 13.12 -3.21 4.14
C VAL A 2 12.77 -4.57 3.51
N PHE A 3 12.19 -4.59 2.31
CA PHE A 3 11.93 -5.85 1.61
C PHE A 3 13.20 -6.62 1.21
N ARG A 4 14.31 -5.92 1.02
CA ARG A 4 15.62 -6.53 0.76
C ARG A 4 16.18 -7.19 2.01
N ASP A 5 16.13 -6.47 3.14
CA ASP A 5 16.53 -7.01 4.45
C ASP A 5 15.66 -8.22 4.85
N LEU A 6 14.36 -8.15 4.58
CA LEU A 6 13.45 -9.28 4.75
C LEU A 6 13.69 -10.41 3.72
N GLY A 7 14.57 -10.25 2.73
CA GLY A 7 14.87 -11.26 1.71
C GLY A 7 13.74 -11.56 0.73
N ILE A 8 12.77 -10.64 0.58
CA ILE A 8 11.61 -10.79 -0.31
C ILE A 8 11.65 -9.84 -1.50
N GLU A 9 12.63 -8.95 -1.59
CA GLU A 9 12.80 -8.02 -2.72
C GLU A 9 12.72 -8.70 -4.09
N PRO A 10 13.35 -9.86 -4.36
CA PRO A 10 13.22 -10.52 -5.65
C PRO A 10 11.78 -10.93 -5.99
N GLN A 11 10.97 -11.27 -4.99
CA GLN A 11 9.54 -11.62 -5.19
C GLN A 11 8.72 -10.37 -5.52
N VAL A 12 9.04 -9.24 -4.87
CA VAL A 12 8.39 -7.96 -5.14
C VAL A 12 8.75 -7.48 -6.55
N LEU A 13 10.03 -7.50 -6.92
CA LEU A 13 10.49 -7.06 -8.24
C LEU A 13 9.95 -7.91 -9.40
N ALA A 14 9.63 -9.19 -9.15
CA ALA A 14 9.05 -10.07 -10.17
C ALA A 14 7.61 -9.71 -10.55
N GLU A 15 6.87 -9.06 -9.64
CA GLU A 15 5.46 -8.70 -9.83
C GLU A 15 5.27 -7.18 -10.02
N ALA A 16 6.33 -6.38 -9.87
CA ALA A 16 6.29 -4.94 -9.95
C ALA A 16 6.61 -4.43 -11.37
N THR A 17 6.03 -3.27 -11.71
CA THR A 17 6.49 -2.46 -12.83
C THR A 17 7.85 -1.85 -12.47
N PRO A 18 8.89 -2.04 -13.30
CA PRO A 18 10.24 -1.55 -13.02
C PRO A 18 10.31 -0.01 -13.07
N HIS A 19 11.33 0.52 -12.40
CA HIS A 19 11.56 1.96 -12.25
C HIS A 19 11.55 2.73 -13.57
N GLU A 20 12.19 2.19 -14.62
CA GLU A 20 12.26 2.86 -15.93
C GLU A 20 10.88 3.09 -16.59
N LEU A 21 9.87 2.29 -16.22
CA LEU A 21 8.50 2.41 -16.74
C LEU A 21 7.61 3.26 -15.85
N MET A 22 8.08 3.69 -14.67
CA MET A 22 7.29 4.60 -13.83
C MET A 22 7.14 5.99 -14.43
N GLY A 23 8.16 6.42 -15.20
CA GLY A 23 8.17 7.62 -16.04
C GLY A 23 7.85 8.93 -15.32
N ASP A 24 7.34 9.90 -16.07
CA ASP A 24 6.97 11.24 -15.58
C ASP A 24 5.47 11.33 -15.35
N THR A 25 5.01 12.18 -14.44
CA THR A 25 3.56 12.42 -14.26
C THR A 25 3.07 13.33 -15.36
N VAL A 26 2.10 12.85 -16.15
CA VAL A 26 1.60 13.54 -17.36
C VAL A 26 0.30 14.28 -17.04
N PHE A 27 0.20 15.54 -17.46
CA PHE A 27 -1.03 16.32 -17.43
C PHE A 27 -1.59 16.45 -18.86
N CYS A 28 -2.85 16.10 -19.05
CA CYS A 28 -3.47 16.06 -20.37
C CYS A 28 -4.96 16.40 -20.32
N THR A 29 -5.54 16.74 -21.47
CA THR A 29 -6.99 16.96 -21.62
C THR A 29 -7.76 15.64 -21.68
N SER A 30 -7.11 14.58 -22.17
CA SER A 30 -7.49 13.17 -22.07
C SER A 30 -6.28 12.30 -22.43
N ILE A 31 -6.32 10.99 -22.17
CA ILE A 31 -5.22 10.07 -22.54
C ILE A 31 -4.93 10.12 -24.05
N ALA A 32 -5.96 10.27 -24.90
CA ALA A 32 -5.80 10.40 -26.35
C ALA A 32 -5.72 11.86 -26.85
N GLY A 33 -5.77 12.84 -25.93
CA GLY A 33 -5.82 14.26 -26.24
C GLY A 33 -4.47 14.95 -26.14
N GLU A 34 -4.53 16.28 -26.08
CA GLU A 34 -3.35 17.13 -25.93
C GLU A 34 -2.71 16.94 -24.56
N GLU A 35 -1.38 16.80 -24.58
CA GLU A 35 -0.55 16.87 -23.39
C GLU A 35 -0.23 18.32 -23.05
N ILE A 36 -0.58 18.72 -21.83
CA ILE A 36 -0.38 20.10 -21.34
C ILE A 36 1.06 20.24 -20.81
N GLY A 37 1.59 19.20 -20.17
CA GLY A 37 2.94 19.18 -19.64
C GLY A 37 3.20 17.97 -18.74
N ARG A 38 4.41 17.91 -18.18
CA ARG A 38 4.86 16.83 -17.30
C ARG A 38 5.56 17.35 -16.07
N ILE A 39 5.47 16.61 -14.98
CA ILE A 39 6.34 16.76 -13.82
C ILE A 39 7.33 15.60 -13.84
N LEU A 40 8.62 15.94 -13.73
CA LEU A 40 9.68 14.95 -13.58
C LEU A 40 9.52 14.24 -12.24
N THR A 41 8.98 13.03 -12.27
CA THR A 41 8.67 12.24 -11.08
C THR A 41 9.53 11.01 -10.99
N TRP A 42 9.56 10.42 -9.79
CA TRP A 42 10.19 9.14 -9.49
C TRP A 42 11.70 9.03 -9.75
N GLY A 43 12.38 10.10 -10.19
CA GLY A 43 13.83 10.10 -10.38
C GLY A 43 14.32 9.39 -11.65
N THR A 44 13.47 9.28 -12.68
CA THR A 44 13.82 8.69 -13.98
C THR A 44 14.59 9.65 -14.90
N HIS A 45 14.44 10.96 -14.71
CA HIS A 45 15.15 11.96 -15.51
C HIS A 45 16.66 12.02 -15.15
N PRO A 46 17.58 12.11 -16.14
CA PRO A 46 19.04 12.08 -15.89
C PRO A 46 19.55 13.12 -14.88
N ALA A 47 18.91 14.29 -14.85
CA ALA A 47 19.27 15.35 -13.89
C ALA A 47 19.02 14.98 -12.41
N ARG A 48 18.24 13.92 -12.13
CA ARG A 48 17.91 13.44 -10.79
C ARG A 48 18.27 11.98 -10.55
N GLU A 49 18.48 11.19 -11.60
CA GLU A 49 18.74 9.75 -11.51
C GLU A 49 19.96 9.42 -10.63
N ALA A 50 21.04 10.20 -10.74
CA ALA A 50 22.24 10.00 -9.94
C ALA A 50 21.96 10.14 -8.43
N ASP A 51 21.16 11.14 -8.04
CA ASP A 51 20.78 11.34 -6.64
C ASP A 51 20.05 10.12 -6.08
N TYR A 52 19.12 9.55 -6.86
CA TYR A 52 18.33 8.38 -6.46
C TYR A 52 19.21 7.14 -6.30
N ARG A 53 20.11 6.88 -7.25
CA ARG A 53 21.03 5.73 -7.21
C ARG A 53 22.07 5.84 -6.10
N LEU A 54 22.50 7.05 -5.75
CA LEU A 54 23.44 7.29 -4.65
C LEU A 54 22.76 7.22 -3.28
N ALA A 55 21.47 7.57 -3.20
CA ALA A 55 20.73 7.58 -1.94
C ALA A 55 20.37 6.19 -1.42
N SER A 56 20.17 5.21 -2.30
CA SER A 56 19.74 3.87 -1.92
C SER A 56 20.23 2.80 -2.90
N PRO A 57 20.51 1.57 -2.43
CA PRO A 57 20.70 0.43 -3.32
C PRO A 57 19.40 -0.03 -4.00
N CYS A 58 18.24 0.54 -3.63
CA CYS A 58 16.92 0.19 -4.15
C CYS A 58 16.31 1.38 -4.90
N LEU A 59 15.70 1.14 -6.06
CA LEU A 59 14.92 2.15 -6.78
C LEU A 59 13.43 1.96 -6.50
N PRO A 60 12.60 3.02 -6.61
CA PRO A 60 11.16 2.87 -6.51
C PRO A 60 10.64 2.00 -7.66
N VAL A 61 9.60 1.23 -7.37
CA VAL A 61 8.86 0.40 -8.32
C VAL A 61 7.37 0.58 -8.05
N ASP A 62 6.54 0.29 -9.05
CA ASP A 62 5.08 0.31 -8.88
C ASP A 62 4.56 -1.11 -8.74
N ILE A 63 3.95 -1.41 -7.59
CA ILE A 63 3.33 -2.71 -7.30
C ILE A 63 2.00 -2.50 -6.57
N PRO A 64 0.87 -2.91 -7.19
CA PRO A 64 -0.42 -2.89 -6.53
C PRO A 64 -0.47 -3.72 -5.24
N GLN A 65 -1.22 -3.26 -4.24
CA GLN A 65 -1.41 -3.98 -2.96
C GLN A 65 -1.97 -5.40 -3.16
N THR A 66 -2.80 -5.61 -4.18
CA THR A 66 -3.34 -6.93 -4.55
C THR A 66 -2.25 -7.97 -4.84
N TYR A 67 -1.07 -7.55 -5.29
CA TYR A 67 0.09 -8.43 -5.50
C TYR A 67 1.06 -8.41 -4.31
N LEU A 68 1.26 -7.24 -3.70
CA LEU A 68 2.20 -7.09 -2.58
C LEU A 68 1.72 -7.81 -1.30
N GLU A 69 0.45 -7.65 -0.91
CA GLU A 69 -0.06 -8.22 0.34
C GLU A 69 0.04 -9.75 0.40
N PRO A 70 -0.29 -10.52 -0.67
CA PRO A 70 -0.04 -11.96 -0.69
C PRO A 70 1.43 -12.34 -0.46
N ILE A 71 2.38 -11.59 -1.04
CA ILE A 71 3.81 -11.83 -0.82
C ILE A 71 4.15 -11.66 0.66
N LEU A 72 3.68 -10.59 1.29
CA LEU A 72 3.94 -10.31 2.71
C LEU A 72 3.35 -11.39 3.62
N ILE A 73 2.08 -11.73 3.42
CA ILE A 73 1.40 -12.75 4.23
C ILE A 73 2.05 -14.12 4.07
N LYS A 74 2.33 -14.54 2.83
CA LYS A 74 2.98 -15.82 2.55
C LYS A 74 4.32 -15.92 3.27
N ASN A 75 5.18 -14.91 3.15
CA ASN A 75 6.51 -14.94 3.77
C ASN A 75 6.44 -14.86 5.31
N ALA A 76 5.48 -14.12 5.88
CA ALA A 76 5.24 -14.14 7.32
C ALA A 76 4.79 -15.53 7.81
N THR A 77 3.86 -16.17 7.11
CA THR A 77 3.39 -17.52 7.45
C THR A 77 4.49 -18.57 7.36
N VAL A 78 5.33 -18.53 6.30
CA VAL A 78 6.49 -19.43 6.17
C VAL A 78 7.49 -19.24 7.31
N ARG A 79 7.60 -18.03 7.86
CA ARG A 79 8.46 -17.71 9.02
C ARG A 79 7.82 -18.05 10.38
N GLY A 80 6.62 -18.64 10.39
CA GLY A 80 5.95 -19.12 11.59
C GLY A 80 4.83 -18.22 12.12
N THR A 81 4.50 -17.12 11.44
CA THR A 81 3.33 -16.31 11.82
C THR A 81 2.03 -17.06 11.55
N GLN A 82 1.17 -17.18 12.55
CA GLN A 82 -0.17 -17.72 12.39
C GLN A 82 -1.13 -16.61 11.94
N THR A 83 -1.52 -16.63 10.67
CA THR A 83 -2.47 -15.67 10.12
C THR A 83 -3.89 -16.22 10.21
N ARG A 84 -4.84 -15.42 10.69
CA ARG A 84 -6.28 -15.76 10.73
C ARG A 84 -7.10 -14.66 10.05
N PHE A 85 -7.48 -14.90 8.80
CA PHE A 85 -8.44 -14.06 8.10
C PHE A 85 -9.86 -14.32 8.61
N SER A 86 -10.81 -13.49 8.17
CA SER A 86 -12.22 -13.57 8.61
C SER A 86 -12.39 -13.54 10.14
N THR A 87 -11.42 -13.00 10.87
CA THR A 87 -11.43 -12.84 12.32
C THR A 87 -11.44 -11.35 12.63
N GLU A 88 -12.49 -10.88 13.27
CA GLU A 88 -12.72 -9.46 13.55
C GLU A 88 -12.38 -9.15 15.00
N TYR A 89 -11.62 -8.08 15.21
CA TYR A 89 -11.38 -7.51 16.53
C TYR A 89 -12.68 -6.95 17.15
N VAL A 90 -13.00 -7.35 18.38
CA VAL A 90 -14.20 -6.88 19.10
C VAL A 90 -13.84 -5.92 20.23
N ALA A 91 -12.93 -6.28 21.12
CA ALA A 91 -12.51 -5.45 22.25
C ALA A 91 -11.21 -6.00 22.84
N HIS A 92 -10.59 -5.24 23.75
CA HIS A 92 -9.48 -5.74 24.54
C HIS A 92 -9.60 -5.32 26.01
N ARG A 93 -8.94 -6.09 26.88
CA ARG A 93 -8.71 -5.77 28.29
C ARG A 93 -7.23 -5.98 28.59
N GLN A 94 -6.61 -5.03 29.27
CA GLN A 94 -5.19 -5.11 29.65
C GLN A 94 -5.04 -5.30 31.16
N ASP A 95 -4.06 -6.10 31.54
CA ASP A 95 -3.57 -6.25 32.91
C ASP A 95 -2.02 -6.12 32.92
N PRO A 96 -1.35 -6.22 34.08
CA PRO A 96 0.11 -6.07 34.15
C PRO A 96 0.92 -7.09 33.34
N ASP A 97 0.34 -8.25 32.98
CA ASP A 97 1.03 -9.37 32.35
C ASP A 97 0.74 -9.51 30.84
N GLY A 98 -0.18 -8.72 30.30
CA GLY A 98 -0.55 -8.73 28.88
C GLY A 98 -1.95 -8.20 28.57
N VAL A 99 -2.47 -8.64 27.42
CA VAL A 99 -3.75 -8.19 26.86
C VAL A 99 -4.59 -9.40 26.49
N ASP A 100 -5.85 -9.39 26.93
CA ASP A 100 -6.90 -10.28 26.45
C ASP A 100 -7.65 -9.61 25.31
N VAL A 101 -7.65 -10.23 24.13
CA VAL A 101 -8.28 -9.71 22.92
C VAL A 101 -9.48 -10.55 22.57
N ASP A 102 -10.67 -9.97 22.66
CA ASP A 102 -11.91 -10.62 22.24
C ASP A 102 -12.05 -10.45 20.72
N VAL A 103 -12.19 -11.57 20.01
CA VAL A 103 -12.32 -11.63 18.55
C VAL A 103 -13.54 -12.44 18.14
N ARG A 104 -14.10 -12.12 16.98
CA ARG A 104 -15.23 -12.82 16.38
C ARG A 104 -14.81 -13.47 15.07
N ASP A 105 -14.99 -14.77 14.97
CA ASP A 105 -14.93 -15.47 13.70
C ASP A 105 -16.17 -15.10 12.87
N ARG A 106 -15.95 -14.46 11.72
CA ARG A 106 -17.02 -13.98 10.84
C ARG A 106 -17.69 -15.09 10.03
N LEU A 107 -17.06 -16.27 9.93
CA LEU A 107 -17.63 -17.42 9.23
C LEU A 107 -18.61 -18.17 10.13
N THR A 108 -18.27 -18.36 11.41
CA THR A 108 -19.08 -19.12 12.37
C THR A 108 -19.94 -18.24 13.28
N GLY A 109 -19.60 -16.95 13.41
CA GLY A 109 -20.21 -16.03 14.37
C GLY A 109 -19.70 -16.22 15.81
N HIS A 110 -18.82 -17.19 16.07
CA HIS A 110 -18.34 -17.50 17.40
C HIS A 110 -17.32 -16.46 17.88
N THR A 111 -17.48 -16.00 19.13
CA THR A 111 -16.54 -15.09 19.80
C THR A 111 -15.64 -15.86 20.75
N PHE A 112 -14.35 -15.56 20.73
CA PHE A 112 -13.36 -16.16 21.63
C PHE A 112 -12.27 -15.16 21.99
N THR A 113 -11.47 -15.49 23.01
CA THR A 113 -10.42 -14.61 23.54
C THR A 113 -9.03 -15.13 23.16
N ILE A 114 -8.14 -14.22 22.76
CA ILE A 114 -6.72 -14.48 22.51
C ILE A 114 -5.91 -13.74 23.58
N ARG A 115 -5.10 -14.48 24.36
CA ARG A 115 -4.13 -13.90 25.29
C ARG A 115 -2.83 -13.57 24.56
N ALA A 116 -2.35 -12.34 24.68
CA ALA A 116 -1.08 -11.90 24.11
C ALA A 116 -0.28 -11.04 25.10
N LYS A 117 1.02 -10.88 24.87
CA LYS A 117 1.87 -9.94 25.64
C LYS A 117 1.67 -8.49 25.20
N TYR A 118 1.45 -8.28 23.91
CA TYR A 118 1.20 -6.98 23.30
C TYR A 118 0.14 -7.12 22.21
N LEU A 119 -0.58 -6.02 21.97
CA LEU A 119 -1.51 -5.87 20.86
C LEU A 119 -1.00 -4.75 19.94
N ILE A 120 -0.82 -5.06 18.66
CA ILE A 120 -0.42 -4.08 17.64
C ILE A 120 -1.69 -3.62 16.89
N GLY A 121 -2.00 -2.33 16.98
CA GLY A 121 -3.13 -1.71 16.27
C GLY A 121 -2.78 -1.38 14.81
N ALA A 122 -2.98 -2.35 13.92
CA ALA A 122 -2.77 -2.21 12.47
C ALA A 122 -4.10 -2.34 11.68
N ASP A 123 -5.21 -1.85 12.24
CA ASP A 123 -6.59 -2.00 11.74
C ASP A 123 -7.07 -0.83 10.85
N GLY A 124 -6.14 -0.05 10.31
CA GLY A 124 -6.38 0.95 9.26
C GLY A 124 -6.91 2.31 9.74
N ALA A 125 -7.31 3.16 8.79
CA ALA A 125 -7.60 4.58 9.02
C ALA A 125 -8.69 4.86 10.08
N ARG A 126 -9.66 3.96 10.24
CA ARG A 126 -10.72 4.05 11.25
C ARG A 126 -10.46 3.09 12.41
N SER A 127 -9.20 3.03 12.85
CA SER A 127 -8.74 2.12 13.91
C SER A 127 -9.65 2.17 15.13
N LYS A 128 -10.24 1.03 15.46
CA LYS A 128 -11.04 0.83 16.67
C LYS A 128 -10.14 0.71 17.89
N ILE A 129 -8.97 0.07 17.73
CA ILE A 129 -7.98 -0.07 18.80
C ILE A 129 -7.51 1.31 19.27
N ALA A 130 -7.14 2.21 18.35
CA ALA A 130 -6.71 3.57 18.70
C ALA A 130 -7.79 4.35 19.47
N ARG A 131 -9.07 4.21 19.09
CA ARG A 131 -10.18 4.84 19.81
C ARG A 131 -10.37 4.29 21.21
N GLU A 132 -10.27 2.97 21.39
CA GLU A 132 -10.50 2.33 22.69
C GLU A 132 -9.40 2.62 23.71
N ILE A 133 -8.15 2.82 23.26
CA ILE A 133 -7.07 3.29 24.13
C ILE A 133 -7.07 4.81 24.33
N GLY A 134 -8.03 5.53 23.73
CA GLY A 134 -8.13 6.99 23.82
C GLY A 134 -6.97 7.74 23.16
N LEU A 135 -6.36 7.18 22.11
CA LEU A 135 -5.28 7.83 21.39
C LEU A 135 -5.83 9.05 20.62
N PRO A 136 -5.43 10.29 20.99
CA PRO A 136 -5.93 11.48 20.30
C PRO A 136 -5.35 11.53 18.89
N MET A 137 -6.22 11.83 17.92
CA MET A 137 -5.85 12.10 16.53
C MET A 137 -6.12 13.57 16.24
N GLU A 138 -5.13 14.25 15.66
CA GLU A 138 -5.26 15.65 15.24
C GLU A 138 -5.45 15.72 13.72
N GLY A 139 -6.30 16.65 13.27
CA GLY A 139 -6.59 16.88 11.86
C GLY A 139 -8.08 16.97 11.54
N GLN A 140 -8.39 17.29 10.28
CA GLN A 140 -9.76 17.27 9.77
C GLN A 140 -10.06 15.89 9.20
N MET A 141 -11.16 15.30 9.65
CA MET A 141 -11.67 14.05 9.08
C MET A 141 -12.54 14.34 7.86
N ASP A 142 -12.65 13.37 6.94
CA ASP A 142 -13.57 13.40 5.80
C ASP A 142 -13.40 14.61 4.85
N ILE A 143 -12.15 14.98 4.55
CA ILE A 143 -11.81 16.13 3.69
C ILE A 143 -12.29 15.95 2.24
N ALA A 144 -12.15 14.73 1.69
CA ALA A 144 -12.56 14.43 0.32
C ALA A 144 -12.87 12.94 0.14
N GLY A 145 -13.86 12.64 -0.70
CA GLY A 145 -14.12 11.29 -1.19
C GLY A 145 -13.38 11.03 -2.51
N SER A 146 -13.07 9.77 -2.77
CA SER A 146 -12.57 9.31 -4.08
C SER A 146 -13.41 8.14 -4.58
N MET A 147 -13.54 8.03 -5.90
CA MET A 147 -14.15 6.89 -6.57
C MET A 147 -13.12 6.28 -7.52
N ASN A 148 -12.83 5.00 -7.32
CA ASN A 148 -11.87 4.27 -8.14
C ASN A 148 -12.62 3.32 -9.08
N ILE A 149 -12.28 3.36 -10.36
CA ILE A 149 -12.82 2.46 -11.40
C ILE A 149 -11.66 1.66 -11.97
N THR A 150 -11.75 0.33 -11.89
CA THR A 150 -10.77 -0.58 -12.48
C THR A 150 -11.33 -1.16 -13.78
N PHE A 151 -10.59 -1.02 -14.87
CA PHE A 151 -10.94 -1.58 -16.17
C PHE A 151 -9.67 -2.05 -16.90
N LYS A 152 -9.86 -2.86 -17.94
CA LYS A 152 -8.78 -3.35 -18.80
C LYS A 152 -9.02 -2.86 -20.23
N ALA A 153 -8.04 -2.16 -20.78
CA ALA A 153 -8.04 -1.70 -22.16
C ALA A 153 -6.60 -1.71 -22.69
N ASP A 154 -6.42 -2.01 -23.97
CA ASP A 154 -5.14 -1.79 -24.65
C ASP A 154 -5.07 -0.34 -25.11
N ILE A 155 -4.17 0.42 -24.48
CA ILE A 155 -3.93 1.83 -24.77
C ILE A 155 -2.46 2.08 -25.13
N ALA A 156 -1.70 1.03 -25.46
CA ALA A 156 -0.25 1.09 -25.71
C ALA A 156 0.12 2.19 -26.72
N ALA A 157 -0.68 2.33 -27.78
CA ALA A 157 -0.52 3.37 -28.80
C ALA A 157 -0.50 4.81 -28.24
N HIS A 158 -1.10 5.05 -27.08
CA HIS A 158 -1.19 6.36 -26.42
C HIS A 158 -0.17 6.57 -25.29
N VAL A 159 0.43 5.51 -24.76
CA VAL A 159 1.23 5.56 -23.51
C VAL A 159 2.66 5.05 -23.65
N ASP A 160 2.96 4.13 -24.58
CA ASP A 160 4.30 3.49 -24.67
C ASP A 160 5.43 4.49 -24.92
N HIS A 161 5.17 5.52 -25.72
CA HIS A 161 6.14 6.58 -26.04
C HIS A 161 6.33 7.61 -24.92
N ARG A 162 5.55 7.49 -23.83
CA ARG A 162 5.54 8.41 -22.69
C ARG A 162 5.11 7.69 -21.41
N PRO A 163 5.86 6.66 -20.96
CA PRO A 163 5.48 5.84 -19.82
C PRO A 163 5.19 6.70 -18.60
N SER A 164 4.18 6.31 -17.83
CA SER A 164 3.78 6.98 -16.60
C SER A 164 2.92 6.07 -15.74
N VAL A 165 3.12 6.12 -14.43
CA VAL A 165 2.16 5.56 -13.46
C VAL A 165 0.91 6.44 -13.30
N LEU A 166 0.95 7.71 -13.71
CA LEU A 166 -0.12 8.68 -13.47
C LEU A 166 -0.34 9.62 -14.66
N TYR A 167 -1.47 9.45 -15.34
CA TYR A 167 -2.02 10.42 -16.30
C TYR A 167 -3.12 11.23 -15.62
N TRP A 168 -2.83 12.49 -15.31
CA TRP A 168 -3.79 13.43 -14.76
C TRP A 168 -4.58 14.07 -15.88
N VAL A 169 -5.86 13.69 -15.97
CA VAL A 169 -6.80 14.27 -16.93
C VAL A 169 -7.42 15.52 -16.30
N ILE A 170 -7.10 16.69 -16.84
CA ILE A 170 -7.70 17.96 -16.45
C ILE A 170 -8.80 18.29 -17.45
N GLN A 171 -10.04 18.30 -16.97
CA GLN A 171 -11.17 18.81 -17.72
C GLN A 171 -11.41 20.27 -17.30
N PRO A 172 -11.39 21.23 -18.23
CA PRO A 172 -11.78 22.61 -17.95
C PRO A 172 -13.27 22.74 -17.60
#